data_AF-A0A094HLH8-F1
#
_entry.id   AF-A0A094HLH8-F1
#
_cell.length_a   1.000
_cell.length_b   1.000
_cell.length_c   1.000
_cell.angle_alpha   90.00
_cell.angle_beta   90.00
_cell.angle_gamma   90.00
#
_symmetry.space_group_name_H-M   'P 1'
#
loop_
_entity.id
_entity.type
_entity.pdbx_description
1 polymer ?
#
loop_
_entity_poly.entity_id
_entity_poly.type
_entity_poly.pdbx_seq_one_letter_code
_entity_poly.pdbx_strand_id
1 'polypeptide(L)'
;MADDQTINLPQLVIILLLGGFAVRYFFFSTPQSPGQPSASSRGGVRVREADVDRVQQMFPQVGRRTIMWDLQRNGGNIAATTERILSNRGLEEPPQTFRPPMPPAAASSSSQAGTRTETPKPSQPDLIARYNLAEKLAASSSEDKETPVGSPSGSPGGTKAWSQNKTERQSLMQQRREEMILAARRKMEAKIAAENKA
;
A
#
# COMPACT_ATOMS: atom_id res chain seq x y z
N MET A 1 43.41 -26.17 -39.35
CA MET A 1 44.42 -25.68 -38.40
C MET A 1 43.76 -25.69 -37.04
N ALA A 2 44.29 -26.45 -36.07
CA ALA A 2 43.78 -26.45 -34.71
C ALA A 2 44.54 -25.34 -33.97
N ASP A 3 43.83 -24.29 -33.57
CA ASP A 3 44.39 -23.24 -32.73
C ASP A 3 44.66 -23.84 -31.34
N ASP A 4 45.94 -24.00 -30.99
CA ASP A 4 46.38 -24.30 -29.64
C ASP A 4 46.00 -23.12 -28.72
N GLN A 5 44.78 -23.17 -28.22
CA GLN A 5 44.21 -22.14 -27.36
C GLN A 5 44.83 -22.29 -25.97
N THR A 6 45.96 -21.60 -25.76
CA THR A 6 46.66 -21.52 -24.48
C THR A 6 45.79 -20.75 -23.48
N ILE A 7 44.89 -21.48 -22.80
CA ILE A 7 44.05 -20.92 -21.74
C ILE A 7 44.97 -20.50 -20.60
N ASN A 8 45.23 -19.19 -20.52
CA ASN A 8 46.07 -18.63 -19.48
C ASN A 8 45.39 -18.80 -18.12
N LEU A 9 46.18 -19.18 -17.10
CA LEU A 9 45.71 -19.32 -15.70
C LEU A 9 44.84 -18.15 -15.21
N PRO A 10 45.16 -16.86 -15.47
CA PRO A 10 44.26 -15.74 -15.10
C PRO A 10 42.90 -15.79 -15.81
N GLN A 11 42.82 -16.28 -17.03
CA GLN A 11 41.57 -16.39 -17.79
C GLN A 11 40.67 -17.48 -17.21
N LEU A 12 41.26 -18.58 -16.71
CA LEU A 12 40.53 -19.64 -16.00
C LEU A 12 39.88 -19.09 -14.71
N VAL A 13 40.60 -18.26 -13.94
CA VAL A 13 40.06 -17.61 -12.73
C VAL A 13 38.88 -16.70 -13.07
N ILE A 14 38.98 -15.90 -14.14
CA ILE A 14 37.90 -15.01 -14.58
C ILE A 14 36.67 -15.83 -15.00
N ILE A 15 36.85 -16.92 -15.76
CA ILE A 15 35.76 -17.80 -16.18
C ILE A 15 35.11 -18.46 -14.97
N LEU A 16 35.88 -18.87 -13.96
CA LEU A 16 35.36 -19.48 -12.74
C LEU A 16 34.58 -18.47 -11.89
N LEU A 17 35.04 -17.23 -11.79
CA LEU A 17 34.30 -16.15 -11.13
C LEU A 17 33.02 -15.80 -11.88
N LEU A 18 33.07 -15.66 -13.21
CA LEU A 18 31.92 -15.30 -14.02
C LEU A 18 30.88 -16.44 -14.07
N GLY A 19 31.34 -17.68 -14.19
CA GLY A 19 30.51 -18.88 -14.12
C GLY A 19 29.93 -19.10 -12.72
N GLY A 20 30.73 -18.92 -11.67
CA GLY A 20 30.25 -18.97 -10.29
C GLY A 20 29.22 -17.88 -9.99
N PHE A 21 29.42 -16.67 -10.49
CA PHE A 21 28.46 -15.57 -10.36
C PHE A 21 27.19 -15.84 -11.17
N ALA A 22 27.31 -16.38 -12.38
CA ALA A 22 26.17 -16.78 -13.20
C ALA A 22 25.36 -17.89 -12.52
N VAL A 23 26.00 -18.93 -11.99
CA VAL A 23 25.31 -19.99 -11.22
C VAL A 23 24.69 -19.42 -9.95
N ARG A 24 25.42 -18.58 -9.22
CA ARG A 24 24.89 -17.86 -8.04
C ARG A 24 23.67 -17.01 -8.39
N TYR A 25 23.67 -16.38 -9.56
CA TYR A 25 22.61 -15.49 -10.00
C TYR A 25 21.43 -16.23 -10.62
N PHE A 26 21.64 -17.32 -11.35
CA PHE A 26 20.57 -18.08 -12.01
C PHE A 26 19.98 -19.19 -11.15
N PHE A 27 20.79 -19.88 -10.35
CA PHE A 27 20.34 -21.00 -9.52
C PHE A 27 20.05 -20.60 -8.06
N PHE A 28 20.74 -19.58 -7.53
CA PHE A 28 20.56 -19.11 -6.15
C PHE A 28 19.95 -17.71 -6.03
N SER A 29 19.69 -17.00 -7.13
CA SER A 29 18.66 -15.96 -7.09
C SER A 29 17.35 -16.67 -7.38
N THR A 30 16.55 -16.88 -6.35
CA THR A 30 15.16 -17.26 -6.52
C THR A 30 14.55 -16.30 -7.55
N PRO A 31 13.94 -16.77 -8.64
CA PRO A 31 13.20 -15.89 -9.54
C PRO A 31 12.10 -15.27 -8.70
N GLN A 32 12.24 -13.98 -8.40
CA GLN A 32 11.17 -13.20 -7.81
C GLN A 32 10.04 -13.22 -8.84
N SER A 33 9.06 -14.10 -8.62
CA SER A 33 7.82 -14.07 -9.41
C SER A 33 7.29 -12.63 -9.33
N PRO A 34 7.07 -11.95 -10.47
CA PRO A 34 6.50 -10.61 -10.48
C PRO A 34 5.02 -10.70 -10.09
N GLY A 35 4.76 -10.88 -8.79
CA GLY A 35 3.41 -11.16 -8.29
C GLY A 35 3.31 -11.37 -6.79
N GLN A 36 4.39 -11.82 -6.12
CA GLN A 36 4.39 -11.93 -4.67
C GLN A 36 5.13 -10.74 -4.07
N PRO A 37 4.48 -9.84 -3.30
CA PRO A 37 5.21 -8.95 -2.43
C PRO A 37 5.88 -9.83 -1.38
N SER A 38 7.15 -10.17 -1.61
CA SER A 38 8.05 -10.58 -0.54
C SER A 38 8.07 -9.43 0.46
N ALA A 39 7.22 -9.52 1.48
CA ALA A 39 7.12 -8.57 2.58
C ALA A 39 8.36 -8.61 3.50
N SER A 40 9.50 -8.98 2.94
CA SER A 40 10.83 -8.93 3.56
C SER A 40 11.50 -7.58 3.27
N SER A 41 10.71 -6.51 3.12
CA SER A 41 11.24 -5.16 3.18
C SER A 41 11.51 -4.84 4.63
N ARG A 42 12.80 -4.71 4.95
CA ARG A 42 13.42 -4.34 6.24
C ARG A 42 13.02 -2.93 6.72
N GLY A 43 11.74 -2.58 6.68
CA GLY A 43 11.14 -1.40 7.28
C GLY A 43 10.14 -1.89 8.31
N GLY A 44 10.36 -1.52 9.58
CA GLY A 44 9.66 -2.04 10.76
C GLY A 44 8.24 -2.53 10.47
N VAL A 45 8.06 -3.85 10.62
CA VAL A 45 6.79 -4.55 10.49
C VAL A 45 5.84 -3.96 11.52
N ARG A 46 5.13 -2.90 11.12
CA ARG A 46 3.94 -2.44 11.79
C ARG A 46 2.97 -3.61 11.66
N VAL A 47 2.83 -4.37 12.74
CA VAL A 47 1.79 -5.39 12.85
C VAL A 47 0.48 -4.73 12.46
N ARG A 48 -0.14 -5.20 11.37
CA ARG A 48 -1.41 -4.63 10.93
C ARG A 48 -2.46 -5.08 11.94
N GLU A 49 -3.24 -4.14 12.44
CA GLU A 49 -4.34 -4.42 13.36
C GLU A 49 -5.34 -5.42 12.76
N ALA A 50 -5.55 -5.34 11.43
CA ALA A 50 -6.39 -6.28 10.69
C ALA A 50 -5.91 -7.74 10.76
N ASP A 51 -4.59 -7.97 10.78
CA ASP A 51 -4.01 -9.31 10.87
C ASP A 51 -4.24 -9.89 12.28
N VAL A 52 -4.12 -9.03 13.30
CA VAL A 52 -4.42 -9.37 14.70
C VAL A 52 -5.90 -9.70 14.86
N ASP A 53 -6.80 -8.89 14.31
CA ASP A 53 -8.25 -9.10 14.39
C ASP A 53 -8.67 -10.42 13.73
N ARG A 54 -8.05 -10.78 12.60
CA ARG A 54 -8.29 -12.06 11.94
C ARG A 54 -7.89 -13.26 12.80
N VAL A 55 -6.70 -13.21 13.42
CA VAL A 55 -6.26 -14.29 14.34
C VAL A 55 -7.15 -14.34 15.57
N GLN A 56 -7.57 -13.19 16.10
CA GLN A 56 -8.48 -13.10 17.25
C GLN A 56 -9.85 -13.73 16.96
N GLN A 57 -10.37 -13.59 15.74
CA GLN A 57 -11.62 -14.23 15.32
C GLN A 57 -11.52 -15.76 15.25
N MET A 58 -10.36 -16.29 14.84
CA MET A 58 -10.12 -17.75 14.78
C MET A 58 -9.83 -18.33 16.18
N PHE A 59 -9.15 -17.57 17.04
CA PHE A 59 -8.68 -18.03 18.35
C PHE A 59 -9.08 -17.03 19.45
N PRO A 60 -10.37 -16.96 19.84
CA PRO A 60 -10.84 -16.02 20.85
C PRO A 60 -10.21 -16.22 22.24
N GLN A 61 -9.71 -17.43 22.52
CA GLN A 61 -9.02 -17.78 23.76
C GLN A 61 -7.61 -17.19 23.87
N VAL A 62 -7.02 -16.72 22.77
CA VAL A 62 -5.68 -16.15 22.75
C VAL A 62 -5.80 -14.63 22.90
N GLY A 63 -5.00 -14.07 23.81
CA GLY A 63 -5.00 -12.62 24.05
C GLY A 63 -4.46 -11.83 22.85
N ARG A 64 -5.16 -10.75 22.47
CA ARG A 64 -4.79 -9.82 21.39
C ARG A 64 -3.34 -9.33 21.48
N ARG A 65 -2.87 -9.07 22.70
CA ARG A 65 -1.49 -8.61 22.98
C ARG A 65 -0.45 -9.68 22.63
N THR A 66 -0.75 -10.93 22.93
CA THR A 66 0.11 -12.09 22.66
C THR A 66 0.20 -12.37 21.16
N ILE A 67 -0.94 -12.27 20.46
CA ILE A 67 -1.01 -12.35 18.99
C ILE A 67 -0.13 -11.28 18.35
N MET A 68 -0.30 -10.02 18.76
CA MET A 68 0.46 -8.90 18.21
C MET A 68 1.97 -9.05 18.45
N TRP A 69 2.37 -9.57 19.61
CA TRP A 69 3.76 -9.84 19.93
C TRP A 69 4.37 -10.92 19.03
N ASP A 70 3.66 -12.03 18.84
CA ASP A 70 4.12 -13.11 17.97
C ASP A 70 4.14 -12.66 16.50
N LEU A 71 3.15 -11.89 16.04
CA LEU A 71 3.16 -11.30 14.70
C LEU A 71 4.33 -10.33 14.51
N GLN A 72 4.68 -9.54 15.53
CA GLN A 72 5.81 -8.63 15.45
C GLN A 72 7.13 -9.39 15.26
N ARG A 73 7.31 -10.51 15.96
CA ARG A 73 8.51 -11.35 15.86
C ARG A 73 8.56 -12.17 14.58
N ASN A 74 7.42 -12.68 14.14
CA ASN A 74 7.30 -13.53 12.95
C ASN A 74 7.11 -12.73 11.65
N GLY A 75 7.36 -11.41 11.68
CA GLY A 75 7.33 -10.56 10.49
C GLY A 75 5.93 -10.33 9.89
N GLY A 76 4.88 -10.44 10.71
CA GLY A 76 3.48 -10.27 10.29
C GLY A 76 2.89 -11.51 9.59
N ASN A 77 3.54 -12.67 9.70
CA ASN A 77 3.03 -13.90 9.10
C ASN A 77 1.91 -14.53 9.95
N ILE A 78 0.67 -14.35 9.50
CA ILE A 78 -0.54 -14.91 10.12
C ILE A 78 -0.49 -16.44 10.16
N ALA A 79 -0.08 -17.09 9.07
CA ALA A 79 -0.08 -18.55 8.96
C ALA A 79 0.86 -19.18 9.99
N ALA A 80 2.07 -18.62 10.15
CA ALA A 80 3.03 -19.07 11.14
C ALA A 80 2.48 -18.92 12.58
N THR A 81 1.79 -17.82 12.86
CA THR A 81 1.12 -17.62 14.16
C THR A 81 0.00 -18.63 14.38
N THR A 82 -0.84 -18.89 13.36
CA THR A 82 -1.92 -19.89 13.48
C THR A 82 -1.39 -21.30 13.71
N GLU A 83 -0.34 -21.70 12.99
CA GLU A 83 0.28 -23.01 13.16
C GLU A 83 0.87 -23.17 14.57
N ARG A 84 1.52 -22.12 15.10
CA ARG A 84 2.06 -22.13 16.46
C ARG A 84 0.97 -22.23 17.53
N ILE A 85 -0.17 -21.57 17.32
CA ILE A 85 -1.34 -21.69 18.21
C ILE A 85 -1.88 -23.13 18.19
N LEU A 86 -2.00 -23.73 17.00
CA LEU A 86 -2.50 -25.09 16.83
C LEU A 86 -1.54 -26.17 17.35
N SER A 87 -0.23 -25.90 17.35
CA SER A 87 0.82 -26.85 17.77
C SER A 87 0.88 -27.07 19.29
N ASN A 88 -0.13 -26.64 20.05
CA ASN A 88 -0.28 -26.78 21.51
C ASN A 88 0.87 -26.22 22.37
N ARG A 89 1.82 -25.50 21.78
CA ARG A 89 2.89 -24.78 22.50
C ARG A 89 2.44 -23.42 23.04
N GLY A 90 1.28 -22.94 22.59
CA GLY A 90 0.79 -21.60 22.90
C GLY A 90 1.66 -20.50 22.30
N LEU A 91 1.17 -19.26 22.31
CA LEU A 91 1.99 -18.10 21.97
C LEU A 91 2.82 -17.67 23.19
N GLU A 92 4.07 -17.27 22.95
CA GLU A 92 4.97 -16.79 24.01
C GLU A 92 4.37 -15.54 24.68
N GLU A 93 4.33 -15.54 26.02
CA GLU A 93 3.77 -14.42 26.76
C GLU A 93 4.62 -13.16 26.55
N PRO A 94 4.01 -12.04 26.10
CA PRO A 94 4.75 -10.83 25.80
C PRO A 94 5.35 -10.25 27.08
N PRO A 95 6.62 -9.82 27.06
CA PRO A 95 7.25 -9.17 28.20
C PRO A 95 6.45 -7.92 28.61
N GLN A 96 6.42 -7.59 29.90
CA GLN A 96 5.65 -6.43 30.43
C GLN A 96 6.07 -5.08 29.82
N THR A 97 7.24 -5.02 29.18
CA THR A 97 7.71 -3.84 28.43
C THR A 97 7.03 -3.66 27.07
N PHE A 98 6.35 -4.68 26.54
CA PHE A 98 5.64 -4.58 25.28
C PHE A 98 4.38 -3.72 25.45
N ARG A 99 4.46 -2.47 24.99
CA ARG A 99 3.34 -1.52 24.92
C ARG A 99 2.71 -1.58 23.52
N PRO A 100 1.48 -2.08 23.38
CA PRO A 100 0.70 -1.91 22.16
C PRO A 100 0.71 -0.44 21.71
N PRO A 101 0.87 -0.14 20.41
CA PRO A 101 0.45 1.16 19.93
C PRO A 101 -1.05 1.29 20.24
N MET A 102 -1.40 2.26 21.09
CA MET A 102 -2.79 2.58 21.38
C MET A 102 -3.46 2.96 20.07
N PRO A 103 -4.60 2.36 19.69
CA PRO A 103 -5.32 2.79 18.51
C PRO A 103 -5.61 4.29 18.67
N PRO A 104 -5.40 5.13 17.65
CA PRO A 104 -5.86 6.51 17.72
C PRO A 104 -7.35 6.43 18.02
N ALA A 105 -7.78 7.02 19.14
CA ALA A 105 -9.18 7.08 19.51
C ALA A 105 -9.96 7.50 18.27
N ALA A 106 -10.86 6.64 17.80
CA ALA A 106 -11.75 6.98 16.71
C ALA A 106 -12.40 8.30 17.10
N ALA A 107 -12.07 9.37 16.36
CA ALA A 107 -12.71 10.65 16.53
C ALA A 107 -14.18 10.44 16.16
N SER A 108 -14.99 10.08 17.15
CA SER A 108 -16.43 10.27 17.10
C SER A 108 -16.64 11.70 16.65
N SER A 109 -17.25 11.85 15.49
CA SER A 109 -17.51 13.13 14.86
C SER A 109 -18.65 13.80 15.62
N SER A 110 -18.38 14.25 16.85
CA SER A 110 -19.24 15.23 17.52
C SER A 110 -18.77 16.60 17.06
N SER A 111 -19.62 17.21 16.23
CA SER A 111 -19.62 18.63 15.91
C SER A 111 -19.47 19.46 17.19
N GLN A 112 -18.26 19.92 17.47
CA GLN A 112 -18.03 21.01 18.41
C GLN A 112 -17.20 22.04 17.68
N ALA A 113 -17.82 23.20 17.46
CA ALA A 113 -17.18 24.40 16.96
C ALA A 113 -16.03 24.76 17.91
N GLY A 114 -14.81 24.38 17.52
CA GLY A 114 -13.57 24.83 18.12
C GLY A 114 -12.79 25.52 17.03
N THR A 115 -12.55 26.82 17.19
CA THR A 115 -11.65 27.62 16.38
C THR A 115 -10.26 26.99 16.41
N ARG A 116 -9.96 26.13 15.43
CA ARG A 116 -8.62 25.59 15.21
C ARG A 116 -7.79 26.69 14.58
N THR A 117 -6.85 27.22 15.35
CA THR A 117 -5.69 27.94 14.85
C THR A 117 -4.92 26.99 13.92
N GLU A 118 -5.00 27.25 12.62
CA GLU A 118 -4.26 26.53 11.61
C GLU A 118 -2.76 26.81 11.80
N THR A 119 -2.02 25.81 12.28
CA THR A 119 -0.57 25.78 12.06
C THR A 119 -0.33 25.78 10.55
N PRO A 120 0.44 26.73 9.98
CA PRO A 120 0.63 26.82 8.54
C PRO A 120 1.35 25.56 8.06
N LYS A 121 0.63 24.72 7.32
CA LYS A 121 1.24 23.59 6.61
C LYS A 121 2.27 24.18 5.64
N PRO A 122 3.47 23.58 5.49
CA PRO A 122 4.39 23.98 4.44
C PRO A 122 3.63 23.91 3.10
N SER A 123 3.86 24.87 2.21
CA SER A 123 3.21 24.98 0.90
C SER A 123 3.53 23.76 0.04
N GLN A 124 2.83 22.67 0.28
CA GLN A 124 2.90 21.50 -0.57
C GLN A 124 2.34 21.90 -1.93
N PRO A 125 3.00 21.56 -3.04
CA PRO A 125 2.48 21.88 -4.36
C PRO A 125 1.09 21.25 -4.53
N ASP A 126 0.18 22.03 -5.12
CA ASP A 126 -1.21 21.63 -5.34
C ASP A 126 -1.29 20.26 -6.02
N LEU A 127 -2.27 19.44 -5.62
CA LEU A 127 -2.46 18.12 -6.22
C LEU A 127 -2.66 18.19 -7.73
N ILE A 128 -3.25 19.28 -8.23
CA ILE A 128 -3.42 19.53 -9.66
C ILE A 128 -2.09 19.68 -10.36
N ALA A 129 -1.16 20.45 -9.78
CA ALA A 129 0.18 20.63 -10.33
C ALA A 129 0.99 19.34 -10.24
N ARG A 130 0.88 18.61 -9.12
CA ARG A 130 1.58 17.34 -8.91
C ARG A 130 1.19 16.24 -9.91
N TYR A 131 -0.06 16.26 -10.37
CA TYR A 131 -0.59 15.27 -11.31
C TYR A 131 -0.84 15.86 -12.72
N ASN A 132 -0.37 17.07 -13.01
CA ASN A 132 -0.55 17.76 -14.30
C ASN A 132 -2.02 17.78 -14.78
N LEU A 133 -2.97 18.01 -13.87
CA LEU A 133 -4.42 17.99 -14.18
C LEU A 133 -4.96 19.29 -14.75
N ALA A 134 -4.09 20.28 -15.02
CA ALA A 134 -4.48 21.59 -15.51
C ALA A 134 -5.19 21.55 -16.87
N GLU A 135 -4.71 20.72 -17.80
CA GLU A 135 -5.32 20.59 -19.14
C GLU A 135 -6.73 19.97 -19.07
N LYS A 136 -6.90 18.93 -18.23
CA LYS A 136 -8.21 18.31 -18.00
C LYS A 136 -9.20 19.26 -17.35
N LEU A 137 -8.72 20.15 -16.48
CA LEU A 137 -9.54 21.23 -15.92
C LEU A 137 -9.98 22.21 -17.00
N ALA A 138 -9.06 22.69 -17.84
CA ALA A 138 -9.37 23.64 -18.92
C ALA A 138 -10.38 23.07 -19.93
N ALA A 139 -10.26 21.78 -20.27
CA ALA A 139 -11.25 21.08 -21.09
C ALA A 139 -12.61 21.01 -20.39
N SER A 140 -12.64 20.65 -19.10
CA SER A 140 -13.91 20.52 -18.37
C SER A 140 -14.60 21.84 -18.02
N SER A 141 -13.87 22.94 -17.88
CA SER A 141 -14.43 24.28 -17.68
C SER A 141 -15.09 24.85 -18.94
N SER A 142 -14.80 24.28 -20.12
CA SER A 142 -15.38 24.72 -21.39
C SER A 142 -16.73 24.06 -21.70
N GLU A 143 -17.16 23.09 -20.89
CA GLU A 143 -18.42 22.32 -21.06
C GLU A 143 -19.46 22.59 -19.96
N ASP A 144 -19.28 23.62 -19.12
CA ASP A 144 -20.19 23.93 -18.02
C ASP A 144 -21.27 24.96 -18.42
N LYS A 145 -22.25 24.52 -19.20
CA LYS A 145 -23.62 25.05 -19.08
C LYS A 145 -24.65 24.01 -19.52
N GLU A 146 -24.68 22.86 -18.87
CA GLU A 146 -25.90 22.08 -18.74
C GLU A 146 -25.71 21.06 -17.62
N THR A 147 -26.48 21.23 -16.54
CA THR A 147 -26.63 20.21 -15.53
C THR A 147 -27.16 18.92 -16.17
N PRO A 148 -26.63 17.76 -15.76
CA PRO A 148 -27.50 16.62 -15.52
C PRO A 148 -27.38 16.22 -14.05
N VAL A 149 -28.51 16.30 -13.35
CA VAL A 149 -28.87 15.27 -12.38
C VAL A 149 -28.88 13.97 -13.18
N GLY A 150 -27.77 13.26 -13.16
CA GLY A 150 -27.57 12.11 -14.01
C GLY A 150 -26.32 11.40 -13.58
N SER A 151 -26.48 10.44 -12.68
CA SER A 151 -25.57 9.29 -12.63
C SER A 151 -25.45 8.74 -14.06
N PRO A 152 -24.27 8.77 -14.71
CA PRO A 152 -24.06 7.99 -15.91
C PRO A 152 -23.49 6.66 -15.44
N SER A 153 -24.41 5.71 -15.25
CA SER A 153 -24.26 4.34 -15.71
C SER A 153 -22.81 3.87 -15.93
N GLY A 154 -22.21 3.45 -14.83
CA GLY A 154 -21.26 2.33 -14.82
C GLY A 154 -21.81 1.26 -13.90
N SER A 155 -23.01 0.74 -14.20
CA SER A 155 -23.68 -0.44 -13.61
C SER A 155 -23.58 -0.64 -12.07
N PRO A 156 -24.70 -0.57 -11.31
CA PRO A 156 -24.71 -0.77 -9.85
C PRO A 156 -24.72 -2.26 -9.46
N GLY A 157 -23.86 -3.08 -10.08
CA GLY A 157 -23.92 -4.54 -9.89
C GLY A 157 -22.70 -5.35 -10.33
N GLY A 158 -21.59 -4.70 -10.69
CA GLY A 158 -20.34 -5.39 -10.97
C GLY A 158 -19.25 -4.77 -10.14
N THR A 159 -18.76 -5.47 -9.11
CA THR A 159 -17.51 -5.13 -8.45
C THR A 159 -16.48 -4.88 -9.55
N LYS A 160 -16.06 -3.62 -9.76
CA LYS A 160 -15.06 -3.25 -10.77
C LYS A 160 -13.75 -3.87 -10.31
N ALA A 161 -13.61 -5.16 -10.64
CA ALA A 161 -12.62 -6.06 -10.11
C ALA A 161 -11.27 -5.47 -10.48
N TRP A 162 -10.40 -5.43 -9.50
CA TRP A 162 -9.01 -5.06 -9.67
C TRP A 162 -8.44 -5.90 -10.81
N SER A 163 -8.15 -5.29 -11.97
CA SER A 163 -7.75 -6.04 -13.17
C SER A 163 -6.52 -6.89 -12.86
N GLN A 164 -6.45 -8.12 -13.38
CA GLN A 164 -5.29 -9.00 -13.15
C GLN A 164 -4.01 -8.46 -13.83
N ASN A 165 -4.17 -7.65 -14.88
CA ASN A 165 -3.06 -7.02 -15.58
C ASN A 165 -2.54 -5.78 -14.80
N LYS A 166 -1.22 -5.74 -14.56
CA LYS A 166 -0.57 -4.70 -13.75
C LYS A 166 -0.71 -3.31 -14.37
N THR A 167 -0.60 -3.20 -15.69
CA THR A 167 -0.64 -1.92 -16.41
C THR A 167 -2.04 -1.31 -16.37
N GLU A 168 -3.07 -2.09 -16.69
CA GLU A 168 -4.48 -1.67 -16.62
C GLU A 168 -4.91 -1.28 -15.21
N ARG A 169 -4.40 -1.98 -14.20
CA ARG A 169 -4.67 -1.68 -12.80
C ARG A 169 -4.05 -0.36 -12.37
N GLN A 170 -2.82 -0.10 -12.80
CA GLN A 170 -2.15 1.16 -12.55
C GLN A 170 -2.87 2.33 -13.23
N SER A 171 -3.30 2.16 -14.49
CA SER A 171 -4.06 3.20 -15.18
C SER A 171 -5.43 3.45 -14.54
N LEU A 172 -6.18 2.40 -14.18
CA LEU A 172 -7.45 2.55 -13.45
C LEU A 172 -7.29 3.26 -12.10
N MET A 173 -6.22 2.97 -11.36
CA MET A 173 -5.94 3.65 -10.10
C MET A 173 -5.50 5.10 -10.29
N GLN A 174 -4.80 5.42 -11.39
CA GLN A 174 -4.50 6.80 -11.77
C GLN A 174 -5.81 7.53 -12.09
N GLN A 175 -6.63 6.99 -12.99
CA GLN A 175 -7.94 7.56 -13.36
C GLN A 175 -8.82 7.85 -12.14
N ARG A 176 -9.01 6.88 -11.23
CA ARG A 176 -9.80 7.09 -10.00
C ARG A 176 -9.24 8.19 -9.09
N ARG A 177 -7.91 8.32 -9.01
CA ARG A 177 -7.27 9.38 -8.21
C ARG A 177 -7.50 10.75 -8.85
N GLU A 178 -7.34 10.85 -10.17
CA GLU A 178 -7.57 12.07 -10.92
C GLU A 178 -9.03 12.53 -10.81
N GLU A 179 -9.99 11.61 -11.03
CA GLU A 179 -11.43 11.86 -10.86
C GLU A 179 -11.77 12.38 -9.47
N MET A 180 -11.20 11.76 -8.42
CA MET A 180 -11.41 12.18 -7.04
C MET A 180 -10.87 13.59 -6.77
N ILE A 181 -9.70 13.92 -7.30
CA ILE A 181 -9.09 15.26 -7.13
C ILE A 181 -9.97 16.33 -7.79
N LEU A 182 -10.46 16.07 -9.00
CA LEU A 182 -11.33 16.99 -9.72
C LEU A 182 -12.69 17.16 -9.01
N ALA A 183 -13.31 16.05 -8.57
CA ALA A 183 -14.58 16.09 -7.84
C ALA A 183 -14.46 16.82 -6.49
N ALA A 184 -13.37 16.60 -5.77
CA ALA A 184 -13.10 17.28 -4.50
C ALA A 184 -12.97 18.79 -4.70
N ARG A 185 -12.29 19.24 -5.76
CA ARG A 185 -12.19 20.66 -6.11
C ARG A 185 -13.54 21.27 -6.46
N ARG A 186 -14.33 20.64 -7.35
CA ARG A 186 -15.69 21.11 -7.67
C ARG A 186 -16.56 21.25 -6.42
N LYS A 187 -16.47 20.29 -5.50
CA LYS A 187 -17.18 20.33 -4.22
C LYS A 187 -16.69 21.46 -3.30
N MET A 188 -15.40 21.78 -3.32
CA MET A 188 -14.83 22.90 -2.56
C MET A 188 -15.27 24.25 -3.15
N GLU A 189 -15.19 24.40 -4.47
CA GLU A 189 -15.62 25.61 -5.19
C GLU A 189 -17.11 25.89 -4.96
N ALA A 190 -17.97 24.86 -5.06
CA ALA A 190 -19.39 24.99 -4.76
C ALA A 190 -19.67 25.41 -3.30
N LYS A 191 -18.88 24.92 -2.35
CA LYS A 191 -19.00 25.31 -0.93
C LYS A 191 -18.58 26.76 -0.71
N ILE A 192 -17.45 27.19 -1.29
CA ILE A 192 -16.97 28.58 -1.20
C ILE A 192 -17.98 29.52 -1.85
N ALA A 193 -18.55 29.15 -3.01
CA ALA A 193 -19.57 29.95 -3.66
C ALA A 193 -20.86 30.06 -2.83
N ALA A 194 -21.25 28.99 -2.12
CA ALA A 194 -22.40 29.01 -1.22
C ALA A 194 -22.14 29.88 0.04
N GLU A 195 -20.92 29.80 0.61
CA GLU A 195 -20.51 30.63 1.75
C GLU A 195 -20.43 32.11 1.38
N ASN A 196 -19.86 32.45 0.21
CA ASN A 196 -19.76 33.84 -0.27
C ASN A 196 -21.12 34.45 -0.66
N LYS A 197 -22.16 33.64 -0.85
CA LYS A 197 -23.52 34.09 -1.19
C LYS A 197 -24.42 34.23 0.05
N ALA A 198 -24.02 33.65 1.18
CA ALA A 198 -24.69 33.78 2.47
C ALA A 198 -24.19 35.02 3.22
#